data_AF-A0A5C9AGF7-F1
#
_entry.id   AF-A0A5C9AGF7-F1
#
_cell.length_a   1.000
_cell.length_b   1.000
_cell.length_c   1.000
_cell.angle_alpha   90.00
_cell.angle_beta   90.00
_cell.angle_gamma   90.00
#
_symmetry.space_group_name_H-M   'P 1'
#
loop_
_entity.id
_entity.type
_entity.pdbx_description
1 polymer ?
#
loop_
_entity_poly.entity_id
_entity_poly.type
_entity_poly.pdbx_seq_one_letter_code
_entity_poly.pdbx_strand_id
1 'polypeptide(L)'
;MNKKLMYIFAIFIVAAITCISQPKKTTLRDKAMVNYAFDYLSSPGSLPFTTAATELSAIHGHSTSQYRLGEFYLHGSDGKPLDYTQARYWYEQS
;
A
#
# COMPACT_ATOMS: atom_id res chain seq x y z
N MET A 1 36.48 17.34 22.44
CA MET A 1 35.26 16.57 22.16
C MET A 1 35.64 15.13 21.88
N ASN A 2 35.26 14.19 22.77
CA ASN A 2 35.74 12.81 22.70
C ASN A 2 35.17 12.11 21.46
N LYS A 3 36.03 11.57 20.59
CA LYS A 3 35.62 10.86 19.36
C LYS A 3 34.55 9.79 19.66
N LYS A 4 34.64 9.13 20.82
CA LYS A 4 33.65 8.17 21.33
C LYS A 4 32.25 8.78 21.52
N LEU A 5 32.15 10.03 22.00
CA LEU A 5 30.88 10.73 22.16
C LEU A 5 30.27 11.09 20.80
N MET A 6 31.08 11.46 19.82
CA MET A 6 30.64 11.76 18.44
C MET A 6 30.09 10.52 17.73
N TYR A 7 30.70 9.34 17.90
CA TYR A 7 30.21 8.09 17.31
C TYR A 7 28.88 7.63 17.89
N ILE A 8 28.64 7.85 19.19
CA ILE A 8 27.36 7.50 19.83
C ILE A 8 26.22 8.31 19.21
N PHE A 9 26.38 9.63 19.02
CA PHE A 9 25.37 10.46 18.36
C PHE A 9 25.11 10.06 16.90
N ALA A 10 26.15 9.67 16.16
CA ALA A 10 26.00 9.22 14.77
C ALA A 10 25.16 7.94 14.65
N ILE A 11 25.28 7.00 15.60
CA ILE A 11 24.51 5.75 15.61
C ILE A 11 23.02 6.03 15.83
N PHE A 12 22.66 6.94 16.73
CA PHE A 12 21.26 7.33 16.97
C PHE A 12 20.63 8.01 15.75
N ILE A 13 21.39 8.85 15.04
CA ILE A 13 20.90 9.52 13.82
C ILE A 13 20.63 8.49 12.70
N VAL A 14 21.53 7.53 12.49
CA VAL A 14 21.35 6.48 11.48
C VAL A 14 20.17 5.56 11.82
N ALA A 15 19.98 5.21 13.10
CA ALA A 15 18.85 4.40 13.55
C ALA A 15 17.50 5.14 13.39
N ALA A 16 17.47 6.45 13.60
CA ALA A 16 16.27 7.26 13.38
C ALA A 16 15.90 7.32 11.89
N ILE A 17 16.88 7.39 10.98
CA ILE A 17 16.66 7.42 9.53
C ILE A 17 16.17 6.06 9.01
N THR A 18 16.68 4.94 9.54
CA THR A 18 16.24 3.61 9.11
C THR A 18 14.86 3.20 9.66
N CYS A 19 14.43 3.79 10.78
CA CYS A 19 13.12 3.52 11.37
C CYS A 19 11.93 4.05 10.53
N ILE A 20 12.18 4.94 9.57
CA ILE A 20 11.15 5.48 8.65
C ILE A 20 10.75 4.46 7.57
N SER A 21 11.58 3.45 7.29
CA SER A 21 11.29 2.43 6.28
C SER A 21 10.52 1.28 6.90
N GLN A 22 9.20 1.27 6.78
CA GLN A 22 8.33 0.12 7.09
C GLN A 22 8.60 -0.99 6.05
N PRO A 23 9.43 -2.03 6.30
CA PRO A 23 10.04 -2.78 5.21
C PRO A 23 9.28 -4.07 4.81
N LYS A 24 8.02 -4.26 5.24
CA LYS A 24 7.32 -5.55 5.03
C LYS A 24 5.92 -5.46 4.41
N LYS A 25 5.22 -4.33 4.58
CA LYS A 25 3.83 -4.14 4.07
C LYS A 25 3.75 -3.43 2.72
N THR A 26 4.87 -2.83 2.28
CA THR A 26 5.01 -2.12 1.00
C THR A 26 4.87 -3.05 -0.20
N THR A 27 5.41 -4.27 -0.17
CA THR A 27 5.41 -5.16 -1.34
C THR A 27 4.05 -5.44 -1.96
N LEU A 28 2.99 -5.60 -1.15
CA LEU A 28 1.64 -5.83 -1.68
C LEU A 28 0.99 -4.52 -2.18
N ARG A 29 1.26 -3.41 -1.50
CA ARG A 29 0.84 -2.06 -1.90
C ARG A 29 1.53 -1.61 -3.19
N ASP A 30 2.82 -1.88 -3.32
CA ASP A 30 3.63 -1.58 -4.51
C ASP A 30 3.13 -2.39 -5.69
N LYS A 31 2.83 -3.68 -5.50
CA LYS A 31 2.17 -4.51 -6.51
C LYS A 31 0.79 -3.96 -6.90
N ALA A 32 -0.02 -3.56 -5.93
CA ALA A 32 -1.32 -2.96 -6.20
C ALA A 32 -1.19 -1.66 -7.01
N MET A 33 -0.21 -0.80 -6.67
CA MET A 33 0.07 0.45 -7.38
C MET A 33 0.55 0.21 -8.82
N VAL A 34 1.42 -0.78 -9.03
CA VAL A 34 1.89 -1.16 -10.37
C VAL A 34 0.76 -1.75 -11.20
N ASN A 35 -0.06 -2.64 -10.62
CA ASN A 35 -1.21 -3.22 -11.31
C ASN A 35 -2.23 -2.13 -11.69
N TYR A 36 -2.54 -1.21 -10.78
CA TYR A 36 -3.38 -0.05 -11.06
C TYR A 36 -2.85 0.79 -12.22
N ALA A 37 -1.56 1.14 -12.19
CA ALA A 37 -0.94 1.93 -13.26
C ALA A 37 -0.92 1.18 -14.59
N PHE A 38 -0.64 -0.12 -14.58
CA PHE A 38 -0.65 -0.97 -15.77
C PHE A 38 -2.05 -1.07 -16.38
N ASP A 39 -3.08 -1.35 -15.57
CA ASP A 39 -4.47 -1.43 -16.02
C ASP A 39 -4.95 -0.08 -16.59
N TYR A 40 -4.60 1.03 -15.93
CA TYR A 40 -4.93 2.38 -16.38
C TYR A 40 -4.27 2.73 -17.73
N LEU A 41 -3.00 2.34 -17.92
CA LEU A 41 -2.25 2.61 -19.15
C LEU A 41 -2.64 1.68 -20.31
N SER A 42 -3.01 0.43 -20.02
CA SER A 42 -3.32 -0.57 -21.05
C SER A 42 -4.72 -0.37 -21.66
N SER A 43 -5.67 0.22 -20.93
CA SER A 43 -6.94 0.66 -21.52
C SER A 43 -7.56 1.79 -20.70
N PRO A 44 -7.36 3.07 -21.07
CA PRO A 44 -7.96 4.18 -20.36
C PRO A 44 -9.50 4.13 -20.51
N GLY A 45 -10.17 3.64 -19.47
CA GLY A 45 -11.63 3.43 -19.42
C GLY A 45 -12.09 2.01 -19.10
N SER A 46 -11.18 1.03 -19.00
CA SER A 46 -11.51 -0.35 -18.61
C SER A 46 -11.79 -0.51 -17.11
N LEU A 47 -11.12 0.31 -16.28
CA LEU A 47 -11.38 0.34 -14.85
C LEU A 47 -12.70 1.06 -14.60
N PRO A 48 -13.64 0.45 -13.86
CA PRO A 48 -14.80 1.19 -13.38
C PRO A 48 -14.29 2.44 -12.64
N PHE A 49 -14.79 3.62 -13.00
CA PHE A 49 -14.35 4.89 -12.38
C PHE A 49 -14.44 4.84 -10.84
N THR A 50 -15.36 4.03 -10.31
CA THR A 50 -15.56 3.78 -8.88
C THR A 50 -14.40 3.04 -8.20
N THR A 51 -13.67 2.16 -8.90
CA THR A 51 -12.55 1.41 -8.31
C THR A 51 -11.25 2.18 -8.33
N ALA A 52 -10.98 2.97 -9.37
CA ALA A 52 -9.74 3.73 -9.47
C ALA A 52 -9.55 4.71 -8.30
N ALA A 53 -10.58 5.46 -7.96
CA ALA A 53 -10.57 6.36 -6.81
C ALA A 53 -10.44 5.61 -5.48
N THR A 54 -11.07 4.43 -5.38
CA THR A 54 -11.01 3.57 -4.18
C THR A 54 -9.61 3.00 -3.99
N GLU A 55 -8.97 2.51 -5.04
CA GLU A 55 -7.60 1.97 -5.00
C GLU A 55 -6.59 3.04 -4.62
N LEU A 56 -6.64 4.21 -5.27
CA LEU A 56 -5.75 5.32 -4.95
C LEU A 56 -5.91 5.75 -3.48
N SER A 57 -7.14 5.84 -2.99
CA SER A 57 -7.42 6.20 -1.61
C SER A 57 -6.99 5.12 -0.62
N ALA A 58 -7.13 3.84 -0.96
CA ALA A 58 -6.68 2.71 -0.15
C ALA A 58 -5.15 2.64 -0.07
N ILE A 59 -4.47 2.94 -1.18
CA ILE A 59 -3.00 3.08 -1.25
C ILE A 59 -2.54 4.23 -0.36
N HIS A 60 -3.26 5.37 -0.34
CA HIS A 60 -2.99 6.48 0.56
C HIS A 60 -3.38 6.22 2.03
N GLY A 61 -3.98 5.07 2.35
CA GLY A 61 -4.27 4.66 3.73
C GLY A 61 -5.59 5.15 4.27
N HIS A 62 -6.55 5.45 3.40
CA HIS A 62 -7.90 5.75 3.85
C HIS A 62 -8.62 4.45 4.24
N SER A 63 -8.93 4.28 5.53
CA SER A 63 -9.55 3.08 6.10
C SER A 63 -10.81 2.63 5.36
N THR A 64 -11.72 3.57 5.08
CA THR A 64 -12.96 3.27 4.35
C THR A 64 -12.70 2.69 2.95
N SER A 65 -11.65 3.18 2.27
CA SER A 65 -11.28 2.68 0.95
C SER A 65 -10.56 1.35 1.03
N GLN A 66 -9.75 1.12 2.07
CA GLN A 66 -9.13 -0.18 2.32
C GLN A 66 -10.19 -1.25 2.59
N TYR A 67 -11.18 -0.95 3.43
CA TYR A 67 -12.32 -1.84 3.66
C TYR A 67 -13.08 -2.16 2.36
N ARG A 68 -13.42 -1.13 1.57
CA ARG A 68 -14.11 -1.30 0.28
C ARG A 68 -13.31 -2.12 -0.72
N LEU A 69 -11.99 -1.92 -0.78
CA LEU A 69 -11.12 -2.71 -1.64
C LEU A 69 -11.06 -4.17 -1.18
N GLY A 70 -11.08 -4.40 0.13
CA GLY A 70 -11.25 -5.73 0.71
C GLY A 70 -12.54 -6.41 0.25
N GLU A 71 -13.67 -5.70 0.28
CA GLU A 71 -14.97 -6.22 -0.20
C GLU A 71 -14.93 -6.59 -1.70
N PHE A 72 -14.28 -5.77 -2.53
CA PHE A 72 -14.18 -6.07 -3.96
C PHE A 72 -13.46 -7.39 -4.24
N TYR A 73 -12.36 -7.66 -3.51
CA TYR A 73 -11.65 -8.93 -3.59
C TYR A 73 -12.40 -10.08 -2.90
N LEU A 74 -13.18 -9.79 -1.86
CA LEU A 74 -13.99 -10.80 -1.15
C LEU A 74 -15.12 -11.33 -2.03
N HIS A 75 -15.71 -10.48 -2.88
CA HIS A 75 -16.87 -10.84 -3.71
C HIS A 75 -16.50 -11.04 -5.18
N GLY A 76 -15.27 -10.71 -5.60
CA GLY A 76 -14.87 -10.72 -7.01
C GLY A 76 -15.70 -9.73 -7.84
N SER A 77 -15.79 -8.48 -7.38
CA SER A 77 -16.66 -7.46 -7.96
C SER A 77 -15.88 -6.23 -8.41
N ASP A 78 -16.53 -5.35 -9.17
CA ASP A 78 -15.97 -4.07 -9.60
C ASP A 78 -14.66 -4.25 -10.42
N GLY A 79 -14.59 -5.34 -11.19
CA GLY A 79 -13.44 -5.71 -12.01
C GLY A 79 -12.29 -6.40 -11.25
N LYS A 80 -12.45 -6.68 -9.96
CA LYS A 80 -11.48 -7.47 -9.18
C LYS A 80 -11.82 -8.96 -9.20
N PRO A 81 -10.81 -9.85 -9.28
CA PRO A 81 -11.02 -11.27 -9.11
C PRO A 81 -11.35 -11.59 -7.65
N LEU A 82 -12.04 -12.71 -7.44
CA LEU A 82 -12.25 -13.28 -6.12
C LEU A 82 -10.89 -13.73 -5.53
N ASP A 83 -10.39 -13.03 -4.51
CA ASP A 83 -9.10 -13.31 -3.85
C ASP A 83 -9.17 -12.98 -2.35
N TYR A 84 -9.38 -14.03 -1.54
CA TYR A 84 -9.46 -13.90 -0.09
C TYR A 84 -8.15 -13.44 0.58
N THR A 85 -7.01 -13.64 -0.07
CA THR A 85 -5.71 -13.22 0.47
C THR A 85 -5.55 -11.72 0.35
N GLN A 86 -5.90 -11.16 -0.81
CA GLN A 86 -5.99 -9.71 -1.01
C GLN A 86 -7.06 -9.10 -0.10
N ALA A 87 -8.25 -9.71 -0.01
CA ALA A 87 -9.31 -9.22 0.85
C ALA A 87 -8.86 -9.10 2.31
N ARG A 88 -8.26 -10.17 2.87
CA ARG A 88 -7.70 -10.15 4.23
C ARG A 88 -6.66 -9.06 4.41
N TYR A 89 -5.72 -8.92 3.46
CA TYR A 89 -4.70 -7.89 3.55
C TYR A 89 -5.32 -6.49 3.69
N TRP A 90 -6.31 -6.17 2.86
CA TRP A 90 -6.95 -4.86 2.89
C TRP A 90 -7.78 -4.63 4.14
N TYR A 91 -8.47 -5.66 4.66
CA TYR A 91 -9.13 -5.57 5.96
C TYR A 91 -8.16 -5.37 7.13
N GLU A 92 -6.98 -6.00 7.09
CA GLU A 92 -5.94 -5.80 8.11
C GLU A 92 -5.26 -4.42 8.02
N GLN A 93 -5.48 -3.67 6.94
CA GLN A 93 -4.96 -2.30 6.79
C GLN A 93 -6.01 -1.22 7.01
N SER A 94 -7.30 -1.57 6.95
CA SER A 94 -8.43 -0.68 7.27
C SER A 94 -8.46 -0.30 8.75
#